data_AF-A0A1S2J227-F1
#
_entry.id   AF-A0A1S2J227-F1
#
_cell.length_a   1.000
_cell.length_b   1.000
_cell.length_c   1.000
_cell.angle_alpha   90.00
_cell.angle_beta   90.00
_cell.angle_gamma   90.00
#
_symmetry.space_group_name_H-M   'P 1'
#
loop_
_entity.id
_entity.type
_entity.pdbx_description
1 polymer ?
#
loop_
_entity_poly.entity_id
_entity_poly.type
_entity_poly.pdbx_seq_one_letter_code
_entity_poly.pdbx_strand_id
1 'polypeptide(L)'
;MTTERSTPEHDPAAVRIAFVLFADLTQLDLTGPAQVLSRVPGARVEYVAATLDPVPSDCGLALVPTATLDDAAPADVLVVPGGDGAFDAMLDPDVIAFVRREAEHATWVTSVCTGAFVLGAAGLLAGKRATTHWASKPMLAAFGATPVDERYVVDGAVVTAAGVSAGIDMALWLAAELVGQAAAERIQLQIEYDPHPPFDAGSAERADARAVTAARTAAESARGDRVARAAAAVLS
;
A
#
# COMPACT_ATOMS: atom_id res chain seq x y z
N MET A 1 21.40 20.11 -26.84
CA MET A 1 21.67 20.86 -25.60
C MET A 1 21.01 20.06 -24.49
N THR A 2 21.78 19.11 -23.94
CA THR A 2 21.34 18.14 -22.93
C THR A 2 21.33 18.85 -21.59
N THR A 3 20.14 19.13 -21.05
CA THR A 3 19.99 19.54 -19.65
C THR A 3 20.28 18.33 -18.79
N GLU A 4 21.45 18.32 -18.14
CA GLU A 4 21.72 17.47 -16.98
C GLU A 4 20.64 17.77 -15.93
N ARG A 5 19.71 16.84 -15.74
CA ARG A 5 18.80 16.88 -14.59
C ARG A 5 19.63 16.50 -13.38
N SER A 6 19.98 17.49 -12.57
CA SER A 6 20.54 17.26 -11.25
C SER A 6 19.56 16.41 -10.45
N THR A 7 20.00 15.23 -10.00
CA THR A 7 19.31 14.48 -8.96
C THR A 7 19.06 15.43 -7.77
N PRO A 8 17.82 15.57 -7.26
CA PRO A 8 17.57 16.47 -6.15
C PRO A 8 18.36 15.97 -4.94
N GLU A 9 19.26 16.80 -4.42
CA GLU A 9 19.99 16.54 -3.19
C GLU A 9 18.98 16.24 -2.07
N HIS A 10 19.18 15.15 -1.33
CA HIS A 10 18.27 14.72 -0.27
C HIS A 10 18.33 15.76 0.87
N ASP A 11 17.29 16.59 0.99
CA ASP A 11 17.10 17.50 2.12
C ASP A 11 16.71 16.66 3.35
N PRO A 12 17.60 16.51 4.36
CA PRO A 12 17.33 15.67 5.51
C PRO A 12 16.20 16.21 6.41
N ALA A 13 15.65 17.40 6.11
CA ALA A 13 14.47 17.95 6.78
C ALA A 13 13.14 17.62 6.08
N ALA A 14 13.15 17.02 4.88
CA ALA A 14 11.96 16.70 4.12
C ALA A 14 11.67 15.19 4.12
N VAL A 15 10.48 14.78 4.55
CA VAL A 15 10.03 13.38 4.50
C VAL A 15 9.44 13.10 3.12
N ARG A 16 10.07 12.25 2.31
CA ARG A 16 9.60 11.87 0.98
C ARG A 16 8.69 10.65 1.06
N ILE A 17 7.54 10.74 0.43
CA ILE A 17 6.50 9.72 0.49
C ILE A 17 6.06 9.41 -0.95
N ALA A 18 6.28 8.17 -1.39
CA ALA A 18 5.86 7.72 -2.70
C ALA A 18 4.63 6.81 -2.59
N PHE A 19 3.62 7.09 -3.39
CA PHE A 19 2.43 6.25 -3.58
C PHE A 19 2.49 5.60 -4.95
N VAL A 20 2.45 4.27 -5.00
CA VAL A 20 2.37 3.56 -6.29
C VAL A 20 0.98 3.71 -6.88
N LEU A 21 0.90 4.03 -8.17
CA LEU A 21 -0.33 4.23 -8.90
C LEU A 21 -0.36 3.29 -10.11
N PHE A 22 -1.40 2.46 -10.19
CA PHE A 22 -1.67 1.54 -11.29
C PHE A 22 -3.17 1.47 -11.58
N ALA A 23 -3.54 1.07 -12.79
CA ALA A 23 -4.95 0.97 -13.19
C ALA A 23 -5.72 0.01 -12.28
N ASP A 24 -7.01 0.27 -12.06
CA ASP A 24 -7.91 -0.56 -11.26
C ASP A 24 -7.49 -0.72 -9.78
N LEU A 25 -6.70 0.23 -9.27
CA LEU A 25 -6.48 0.39 -7.84
C LEU A 25 -7.78 0.79 -7.13
N THR A 26 -7.91 0.42 -5.86
CA THR A 26 -8.98 0.97 -4.99
C THR A 26 -8.53 2.34 -4.50
N GLN A 27 -9.17 3.41 -4.99
CA GLN A 27 -8.65 4.78 -4.76
C GLN A 27 -8.49 5.14 -3.28
N LEU A 28 -9.35 4.62 -2.40
CA LEU A 28 -9.32 4.93 -0.98
C LEU A 28 -8.09 4.33 -0.26
N ASP A 29 -7.53 3.25 -0.81
CA ASP A 29 -6.30 2.63 -0.33
C ASP A 29 -5.09 3.57 -0.51
N LEU A 30 -5.19 4.49 -1.47
CA LEU A 30 -4.19 5.51 -1.75
C LEU A 30 -4.56 6.85 -1.11
N THR A 31 -5.76 7.36 -1.39
CA THR A 31 -6.17 8.71 -0.99
C THR A 31 -6.38 8.83 0.52
N GLY A 32 -6.77 7.75 1.21
CA GLY A 32 -6.88 7.69 2.67
C GLY A 32 -5.55 7.98 3.36
N PRO A 33 -4.51 7.14 3.18
CA PRO A 33 -3.18 7.42 3.73
C PRO A 33 -2.59 8.73 3.19
N ALA A 34 -2.77 9.08 1.91
CA ALA A 34 -2.25 10.33 1.35
C ALA A 34 -2.82 11.58 2.05
N GLN A 35 -4.10 11.56 2.42
CA GLN A 35 -4.74 12.66 3.16
C GLN A 35 -4.09 12.89 4.54
N VAL A 36 -3.67 11.82 5.22
CA VAL A 36 -2.98 11.88 6.52
C VAL A 36 -1.51 12.28 6.32
N LEU A 37 -0.79 11.55 5.47
CA LEU A 37 0.66 11.68 5.32
C LEU A 37 1.07 13.01 4.66
N SER A 38 0.24 13.60 3.80
CA SER A 38 0.48 14.94 3.25
C SER A 38 0.49 16.07 4.29
N ARG A 39 0.00 15.81 5.51
CA ARG A 39 -0.01 16.77 6.62
C ARG A 39 1.17 16.62 7.56
N VAL A 40 2.02 15.60 7.36
CA VAL A 40 3.28 15.47 8.10
C VAL A 40 4.16 16.69 7.78
N PRO A 41 4.66 17.43 8.79
CA PRO A 41 5.55 18.57 8.55
C PRO A 41 6.75 18.21 7.68
N GLY A 42 6.97 18.97 6.60
CA GLY A 42 8.05 18.71 5.65
C GLY A 42 7.78 17.59 4.64
N ALA A 43 6.59 16.99 4.63
CA ALA A 43 6.25 15.93 3.69
C ALA A 43 6.27 16.40 2.23
N ARG A 44 6.90 15.59 1.37
CA ARG A 44 6.83 15.70 -0.10
C ARG A 44 6.21 14.41 -0.63
N VAL A 45 5.00 14.53 -1.17
CA VAL A 45 4.22 13.39 -1.67
C VAL A 45 4.35 13.29 -3.18
N GLU A 46 4.71 12.12 -3.68
CA GLU A 46 4.72 11.77 -5.10
C GLU A 46 3.75 10.62 -5.37
N TYR A 47 2.96 10.73 -6.44
CA TYR A 47 2.13 9.66 -6.99
C TYR A 47 2.85 9.10 -8.21
N VAL A 48 3.34 7.87 -8.12
CA VAL A 48 4.29 7.29 -9.05
C VAL A 48 3.62 6.21 -9.89
N ALA A 49 3.67 6.35 -11.22
CA ALA A 49 3.08 5.39 -12.15
C ALA A 49 4.03 5.08 -13.32
N ALA A 50 3.64 4.17 -14.22
CA ALA A 50 4.43 3.87 -15.42
C ALA A 50 4.55 5.06 -16.39
N THR A 51 3.49 5.86 -16.53
CA THR A 51 3.47 7.09 -17.35
C THR A 51 2.85 8.24 -16.54
N LEU A 52 2.78 9.44 -17.11
CA LEU A 52 2.07 10.58 -16.51
C LEU A 52 0.60 10.68 -16.97
N ASP A 53 0.10 9.67 -17.68
CA ASP A 53 -1.30 9.64 -18.12
C ASP A 53 -2.24 9.42 -16.93
N PRO A 54 -3.48 9.93 -16.98
CA PRO A 54 -4.47 9.67 -15.94
C PRO A 54 -4.72 8.16 -15.75
N VAL A 55 -4.64 7.70 -14.51
CA VAL A 55 -4.83 6.30 -14.14
C VAL A 55 -6.24 6.11 -13.55
N PRO A 56 -7.12 5.34 -14.19
CA PRO A 56 -8.46 5.08 -13.66
C PRO A 56 -8.42 4.10 -12.48
N SER A 57 -9.16 4.41 -11.41
CA SER A 57 -9.41 3.51 -10.29
C SER A 57 -10.55 2.52 -10.59
N ASP A 58 -10.73 1.54 -9.71
CA ASP A 58 -11.81 0.54 -9.75
C ASP A 58 -13.24 1.12 -9.69
N CYS A 59 -13.37 2.40 -9.36
CA CYS A 59 -14.64 3.14 -9.31
C CYS A 59 -14.73 4.27 -10.34
N GLY A 60 -13.78 4.34 -11.29
CA GLY A 60 -13.78 5.30 -12.39
C GLY A 60 -13.24 6.70 -12.02
N LEU A 61 -12.72 6.90 -10.80
CA LEU A 61 -11.98 8.11 -10.46
C LEU A 61 -10.59 8.05 -11.11
N ALA A 62 -10.28 8.99 -11.98
CA ALA A 62 -8.95 9.09 -12.59
C ALA A 62 -8.01 9.91 -11.70
N LEU A 63 -6.84 9.35 -11.39
CA LEU A 63 -5.77 9.97 -10.62
C LEU A 63 -4.63 10.36 -11.57
N VAL A 64 -4.04 11.54 -11.39
CA VAL A 64 -2.94 12.01 -12.24
C VAL A 64 -1.61 11.77 -11.52
N PRO A 65 -0.69 10.97 -12.08
CA PRO A 65 0.65 10.77 -11.55
C PRO A 65 1.45 12.08 -11.51
N THR A 66 2.37 12.21 -10.55
CA THR A 66 3.31 13.33 -10.45
C THR A 66 4.74 12.94 -10.82
N ALA A 67 5.03 11.63 -10.88
CA ALA A 67 6.32 11.08 -11.29
C ALA A 67 6.14 9.74 -12.00
N THR A 68 7.13 9.34 -12.79
CA THR A 68 7.21 8.01 -13.37
C THR A 68 8.01 7.07 -12.47
N LEU A 69 7.89 5.75 -12.67
CA LEU A 69 8.72 4.76 -11.94
C LEU A 69 10.23 5.04 -12.07
N ASP A 70 10.66 5.58 -13.22
CA ASP A 70 12.06 5.90 -13.52
C ASP A 70 12.52 7.25 -12.95
N ASP A 71 11.63 8.25 -12.90
CA ASP A 71 11.98 9.63 -12.51
C ASP A 71 11.69 9.95 -11.03
N ALA A 72 10.99 9.07 -10.31
CA ALA A 72 10.66 9.26 -8.90
C ALA A 72 11.92 9.37 -8.02
N ALA A 73 11.89 10.29 -7.06
CA ALA A 73 12.98 10.42 -6.09
C ALA A 73 12.91 9.28 -5.06
N PRO A 74 14.05 8.84 -4.48
CA PRO A 74 14.04 7.86 -3.39
C PRO A 74 13.15 8.32 -2.25
N ALA A 75 12.23 7.46 -1.82
CA ALA A 75 11.26 7.77 -0.77
C ALA A 75 11.72 7.25 0.59
N ASP A 76 11.40 7.99 1.66
CA ASP A 76 11.54 7.52 3.04
C ASP A 76 10.39 6.57 3.41
N VAL A 77 9.23 6.77 2.78
CA VAL A 77 8.02 5.95 2.94
C VAL A 77 7.46 5.57 1.57
N LEU A 78 7.37 4.27 1.31
CA LEU A 78 6.64 3.74 0.16
C LEU A 78 5.24 3.28 0.60
N VAL A 79 4.21 3.62 -0.16
CA VAL A 79 2.83 3.15 0.05
C VAL A 79 2.32 2.48 -1.23
N VAL A 80 2.04 1.18 -1.14
CA VAL A 80 1.44 0.41 -2.24
C VAL A 80 -0.05 0.15 -1.96
N PRO A 81 -0.98 0.77 -2.71
CA PRO A 81 -2.42 0.56 -2.53
C PRO A 81 -2.86 -0.84 -3.00
N GLY A 82 -4.10 -1.22 -2.70
CA GLY A 82 -4.74 -2.41 -3.23
C GLY A 82 -5.67 -2.13 -4.40
N GLY A 83 -6.71 -2.95 -4.53
CA GLY A 83 -7.58 -3.05 -5.70
C GLY A 83 -7.36 -4.35 -6.49
N ASP A 84 -8.16 -4.57 -7.54
CA ASP A 84 -7.92 -5.72 -8.42
C ASP A 84 -6.67 -5.52 -9.27
N GLY A 85 -6.36 -4.26 -9.62
CA GLY A 85 -5.12 -3.88 -10.30
C GLY A 85 -3.85 -4.29 -9.58
N ALA A 86 -3.88 -4.48 -8.26
CA ALA A 86 -2.71 -4.97 -7.51
C ALA A 86 -2.28 -6.39 -7.93
N PHE A 87 -3.23 -7.22 -8.41
CA PHE A 87 -2.92 -8.57 -8.90
C PHE A 87 -2.30 -8.56 -10.31
N ASP A 88 -2.45 -7.47 -11.06
CA ASP A 88 -1.75 -7.28 -12.34
C ASP A 88 -0.41 -6.57 -12.09
N ALA A 89 -0.38 -5.57 -11.20
CA ALA A 89 0.82 -4.86 -10.79
C ALA A 89 1.87 -5.79 -10.14
N MET A 90 1.45 -6.82 -9.41
CA MET A 90 2.40 -7.80 -8.84
C MET A 90 3.08 -8.69 -9.90
N LEU A 91 2.55 -8.70 -11.13
CA LEU A 91 3.12 -9.42 -12.28
C LEU A 91 3.88 -8.48 -13.24
N ASP A 92 3.83 -7.17 -12.98
CA ASP A 92 4.51 -6.17 -13.78
C ASP A 92 5.98 -6.03 -13.31
N PRO A 93 6.96 -6.38 -14.16
CA PRO A 93 8.37 -6.33 -13.77
C PRO A 93 8.86 -4.92 -13.43
N ASP A 94 8.30 -3.88 -14.03
CA ASP A 94 8.73 -2.49 -13.81
C ASP A 94 8.24 -2.00 -12.45
N VAL A 95 6.99 -2.33 -12.08
CA VAL A 95 6.46 -2.05 -10.74
C VAL A 95 7.23 -2.82 -9.67
N ILE A 96 7.53 -4.09 -9.90
CA ILE A 96 8.30 -4.90 -8.95
C ILE A 96 9.73 -4.40 -8.79
N ALA A 97 10.39 -4.01 -9.89
CA ALA A 97 11.72 -3.41 -9.85
C ALA A 97 11.72 -2.09 -9.07
N PHE A 98 10.71 -1.24 -9.30
CA PHE A 98 10.52 0.00 -8.54
C PHE A 98 10.35 -0.27 -7.04
N VAL A 99 9.45 -1.16 -6.65
CA VAL A 99 9.19 -1.49 -5.23
C VAL A 99 10.45 -2.03 -4.55
N ARG A 100 11.22 -2.89 -5.24
CA ARG A 100 12.50 -3.41 -4.72
C ARG A 100 13.53 -2.30 -4.52
N ARG A 101 13.68 -1.40 -5.51
CA ARG A 101 14.59 -0.26 -5.44
C ARG A 101 14.26 0.65 -4.26
N GLU A 102 12.99 1.01 -4.08
CA GLU A 102 12.58 1.83 -2.94
C GLU A 102 12.82 1.11 -1.60
N ALA A 103 12.60 -0.21 -1.55
CA ALA A 103 12.84 -1.00 -0.33
C ALA A 103 14.31 -1.07 0.12
N GLU A 104 15.29 -0.73 -0.75
CA GLU A 104 16.71 -0.65 -0.37
C GLU A 104 17.03 0.57 0.51
N HIS A 105 16.17 1.60 0.48
CA HIS A 105 16.45 2.89 1.10
C HIS A 105 15.33 3.39 2.01
N ALA A 106 14.08 3.02 1.75
CA ALA A 106 12.94 3.47 2.51
C ALA A 106 13.05 3.03 3.97
N THR A 107 12.74 3.96 4.89
CA THR A 107 12.59 3.64 6.31
C THR A 107 11.36 2.75 6.53
N TRP A 108 10.29 3.01 5.76
CA TRP A 108 9.05 2.23 5.82
C TRP A 108 8.59 1.82 4.42
N VAL A 109 8.40 0.51 4.22
CA VAL A 109 7.76 -0.04 3.03
C VAL A 109 6.38 -0.55 3.42
N THR A 110 5.36 0.10 2.87
CA THR A 110 4.00 -0.08 3.37
C THR A 110 3.03 -0.49 2.27
N SER A 111 1.95 -1.16 2.66
CA SER A 111 0.86 -1.47 1.75
C SER A 111 -0.49 -1.41 2.42
N VAL A 112 -1.53 -1.19 1.63
CA VAL A 112 -2.93 -1.22 2.07
C VAL A 112 -3.66 -2.30 1.28
N CYS A 113 -4.54 -3.04 1.95
CA CYS A 113 -5.43 -4.01 1.32
C CYS A 113 -4.61 -5.03 0.50
N THR A 114 -4.97 -5.27 -0.76
CA THR A 114 -4.30 -6.20 -1.66
C THR A 114 -2.93 -5.71 -2.17
N GLY A 115 -2.49 -4.49 -1.83
CA GLY A 115 -1.14 -4.02 -2.12
C GLY A 115 -0.04 -4.89 -1.49
N ALA A 116 -0.36 -5.61 -0.42
CA ALA A 116 0.54 -6.58 0.20
C ALA A 116 1.00 -7.68 -0.78
N PHE A 117 0.22 -8.00 -1.81
CA PHE A 117 0.64 -8.98 -2.83
C PHE A 117 1.76 -8.45 -3.73
N VAL A 118 1.80 -7.14 -4.00
CA VAL A 118 2.91 -6.50 -4.71
C VAL A 118 4.18 -6.56 -3.85
N LEU A 119 4.07 -6.32 -2.53
CA LEU A 119 5.20 -6.49 -1.61
C LEU A 119 5.67 -7.95 -1.55
N GLY A 120 4.73 -8.90 -1.57
CA GLY A 120 5.01 -10.34 -1.65
C GLY A 120 5.81 -10.68 -2.92
N ALA A 121 5.34 -10.21 -4.07
CA ALA A 121 6.00 -10.38 -5.37
C ALA A 121 7.36 -9.64 -5.46
N ALA A 122 7.55 -8.58 -4.67
CA ALA A 122 8.85 -7.94 -4.51
C ALA A 122 9.82 -8.75 -3.63
N GLY A 123 9.37 -9.83 -2.97
CA GLY A 123 10.18 -10.65 -2.07
C GLY A 123 10.25 -10.13 -0.64
N LEU A 124 9.39 -9.19 -0.27
CA LEU A 124 9.50 -8.45 0.99
C LEU A 124 8.76 -9.12 2.16
N LEU A 125 7.95 -10.17 1.92
CA LEU A 125 7.09 -10.77 2.95
C LEU A 125 7.55 -12.15 3.45
N ALA A 126 8.61 -12.73 2.89
CA ALA A 126 9.09 -14.03 3.31
C ALA A 126 9.51 -14.03 4.79
N GLY A 127 8.92 -14.92 5.60
CA GLY A 127 9.17 -15.03 7.03
C GLY A 127 8.57 -13.91 7.89
N LYS A 128 7.77 -13.00 7.31
CA LYS A 128 7.15 -11.88 8.05
C LYS A 128 5.71 -12.14 8.44
N ARG A 129 5.27 -11.51 9.52
CA ARG A 129 3.85 -11.29 9.80
C ARG A 129 3.30 -10.23 8.85
N ALA A 130 2.15 -10.49 8.24
CA ALA A 130 1.50 -9.53 7.36
C ALA A 130 -0.03 -9.66 7.39
N THR A 131 -0.73 -8.57 7.11
CA THR A 131 -2.17 -8.54 6.87
C THR A 131 -2.44 -8.04 5.44
N THR A 132 -3.69 -8.16 5.00
CA THR A 132 -4.18 -7.70 3.69
C THR A 132 -5.71 -7.68 3.76
N HIS A 133 -6.39 -7.49 2.62
CA HIS A 133 -7.84 -7.63 2.55
C HIS A 133 -8.31 -9.00 3.04
N TRP A 134 -9.32 -9.02 3.92
CA TRP A 134 -9.81 -10.22 4.61
C TRP A 134 -10.18 -11.39 3.67
N ALA A 135 -10.67 -11.07 2.47
CA ALA A 135 -11.08 -12.07 1.48
C ALA A 135 -9.89 -12.76 0.79
N SER A 136 -8.74 -12.10 0.76
CA SER A 136 -7.52 -12.60 0.10
C SER A 136 -6.44 -13.02 1.10
N LYS A 137 -6.62 -12.76 2.39
CA LYS A 137 -5.62 -12.99 3.44
C LYS A 137 -4.94 -14.37 3.46
N PRO A 138 -5.65 -15.50 3.31
CA PRO A 138 -5.00 -16.80 3.29
C PRO A 138 -3.91 -16.95 2.20
N MET A 139 -4.07 -16.26 1.06
CA MET A 139 -3.13 -16.34 -0.06
C MET A 139 -1.76 -15.70 0.24
N LEU A 140 -1.61 -14.88 1.30
CA LEU A 140 -0.30 -14.34 1.69
C LEU A 140 0.71 -15.44 2.01
N ALA A 141 0.25 -16.61 2.46
CA ALA A 141 1.11 -17.76 2.74
C ALA A 141 1.91 -18.24 1.51
N ALA A 142 1.40 -17.98 0.29
CA ALA A 142 2.12 -18.31 -0.94
C ALA A 142 3.47 -17.57 -1.06
N PHE A 143 3.61 -16.40 -0.43
CA PHE A 143 4.83 -15.59 -0.41
C PHE A 143 5.69 -15.83 0.86
N GLY A 144 5.42 -16.90 1.61
CA GLY A 144 6.13 -17.21 2.85
C GLY A 144 5.79 -16.29 4.03
N ALA A 145 4.76 -15.47 3.91
CA ALA A 145 4.26 -14.63 4.99
C ALA A 145 3.39 -15.43 5.96
N THR A 146 3.35 -15.03 7.22
CA THR A 146 2.38 -15.47 8.22
C THR A 146 1.19 -14.50 8.20
N PRO A 147 -0.01 -14.90 7.72
CA PRO A 147 -1.17 -14.02 7.68
C PRO A 147 -1.68 -13.73 9.11
N VAL A 148 -1.99 -12.47 9.40
CA VAL A 148 -2.44 -12.02 10.74
C VAL A 148 -3.75 -11.23 10.65
N ASP A 149 -4.64 -11.46 11.60
CA ASP A 149 -5.92 -10.75 11.78
C ASP A 149 -5.76 -9.48 12.63
N GLU A 150 -5.00 -8.53 12.10
CA GLU A 150 -4.84 -7.19 12.66
C GLU A 150 -5.19 -6.13 11.60
N ARG A 151 -5.59 -4.95 12.08
CA ARG A 151 -5.99 -3.82 11.23
C ARG A 151 -4.81 -3.26 10.43
N TYR A 152 -3.64 -3.22 11.05
CA TYR A 152 -2.35 -3.07 10.40
C TYR A 152 -1.32 -3.86 11.21
N VAL A 153 -0.25 -4.32 10.54
CA VAL A 153 0.81 -5.15 11.12
C VAL A 153 2.15 -4.50 10.79
N VAL A 154 2.98 -4.34 11.82
CA VAL A 154 4.36 -3.82 11.72
C VAL A 154 5.33 -4.99 11.94
N ASP A 155 6.21 -5.26 10.98
CA ASP A 155 7.24 -6.31 11.04
C ASP A 155 8.58 -5.83 10.42
N GLY A 156 9.42 -5.25 11.29
CA GLY A 156 10.62 -4.53 10.87
C GLY A 156 10.24 -3.28 10.08
N ALA A 157 10.89 -3.02 8.96
CA ALA A 157 10.59 -1.89 8.07
C ALA A 157 9.31 -2.10 7.21
N VAL A 158 8.70 -3.29 7.24
CA VAL A 158 7.51 -3.60 6.43
C VAL A 158 6.25 -3.42 7.27
N VAL A 159 5.30 -2.67 6.72
CA VAL A 159 4.00 -2.39 7.36
C VAL A 159 2.88 -2.75 6.40
N THR A 160 1.94 -3.58 6.82
CA THR A 160 0.81 -3.97 5.97
C THR A 160 -0.49 -3.58 6.66
N ALA A 161 -1.40 -2.95 5.93
CA ALA A 161 -2.73 -2.59 6.43
C ALA A 161 -3.79 -3.49 5.78
N ALA A 162 -4.85 -3.75 6.53
CA ALA A 162 -5.98 -4.55 6.09
C ALA A 162 -6.81 -3.81 5.00
N GLY A 163 -8.09 -4.15 4.86
CA GLY A 163 -8.94 -3.62 3.81
C GLY A 163 -9.15 -2.10 3.87
N VAL A 164 -8.93 -1.44 2.74
CA VAL A 164 -9.47 -0.13 2.37
C VAL A 164 -9.18 0.99 3.37
N SER A 165 -10.12 1.27 4.28
CA SER A 165 -9.96 2.35 5.27
C SER A 165 -8.83 2.09 6.28
N ALA A 166 -8.32 0.85 6.37
CA ALA A 166 -7.18 0.51 7.23
C ALA A 166 -5.95 1.36 6.93
N GLY A 167 -5.80 1.85 5.70
CA GLY A 167 -4.73 2.75 5.32
C GLY A 167 -4.70 4.06 6.11
N ILE A 168 -5.86 4.57 6.56
CA ILE A 168 -5.93 5.81 7.36
C ILE A 168 -5.32 5.57 8.75
N ASP A 169 -5.65 4.45 9.40
CA ASP A 169 -5.12 4.12 10.72
C ASP A 169 -3.62 3.83 10.69
N MET A 170 -3.18 3.08 9.68
CA MET A 170 -1.75 2.86 9.42
C MET A 170 -1.02 4.19 9.22
N ALA A 171 -1.60 5.13 8.46
CA ALA A 171 -0.99 6.43 8.20
C ALA A 171 -0.91 7.32 9.44
N LEU A 172 -1.90 7.26 10.35
CA LEU A 172 -1.85 7.97 11.62
C LEU A 172 -0.76 7.40 12.53
N TRP A 173 -0.61 6.07 12.56
CA TRP A 173 0.52 5.43 13.24
C TRP A 173 1.87 5.84 12.62
N LEU A 174 2.01 5.80 11.30
CA LEU A 174 3.22 6.26 10.59
C LEU A 174 3.53 7.73 10.88
N ALA A 175 2.52 8.60 10.92
CA ALA A 175 2.72 10.00 11.29
C ALA A 175 3.29 10.14 12.71
N ALA A 176 2.88 9.29 13.65
CA ALA A 176 3.44 9.28 15.00
C ALA A 176 4.90 8.81 15.01
N GLU A 177 5.25 7.81 14.19
CA GLU A 177 6.64 7.35 14.04
C GLU A 177 7.55 8.42 13.40
N LEU A 178 7.02 9.18 12.43
CA LEU A 178 7.79 10.20 11.70
C LEU A 178 7.99 11.49 12.49
N VAL A 179 6.95 11.97 13.17
CA VAL A 179 6.94 13.32 13.77
C VAL A 179 6.39 13.38 15.20
N GLY A 180 6.18 12.23 15.83
CA GLY A 180 5.75 12.08 17.21
C GLY A 180 4.22 12.11 17.41
N GLN A 181 3.77 11.47 18.48
CA GLN A 181 2.36 11.28 18.82
C GLN A 181 1.55 12.59 18.82
N ALA A 182 2.04 13.66 19.43
CA ALA A 182 1.31 14.93 19.53
C ALA A 182 1.06 15.60 18.16
N ALA A 183 1.91 15.35 17.16
CA ALA A 183 1.69 15.82 15.80
C ALA A 183 0.65 14.94 15.07
N ALA A 184 0.73 13.62 15.25
CA ALA A 184 -0.25 12.68 14.70
C ALA A 184 -1.68 12.93 15.25
N GLU A 185 -1.84 13.16 16.55
CA GLU A 185 -3.12 13.52 17.18
C GLU A 185 -3.67 14.86 16.61
N ARG A 186 -2.79 15.82 16.34
CA ARG A 186 -3.17 17.07 15.67
C ARG A 186 -3.64 16.81 14.23
N ILE A 187 -2.96 15.95 13.48
CA ILE A 187 -3.38 15.57 12.13
C ILE A 187 -4.75 14.89 12.18
N GLN A 188 -4.94 13.94 13.11
CA GLN A 188 -6.22 13.26 13.34
C GLN A 188 -7.35 14.26 13.58
N LEU A 189 -7.12 15.24 14.47
CA LEU A 189 -8.10 16.29 14.77
C LEU A 189 -8.36 17.19 13.55
N GLN A 190 -7.33 17.57 12.79
CA GLN A 190 -7.46 18.43 11.61
C GLN A 190 -8.30 17.81 10.49
N ILE A 191 -8.30 16.49 10.37
CA ILE A 191 -9.13 15.77 9.40
C ILE A 191 -10.42 15.23 10.04
N GLU A 192 -10.65 15.52 11.32
CA GLU A 192 -11.79 15.07 12.11
C GLU A 192 -12.02 13.54 12.00
N TYR A 193 -10.92 12.77 12.09
CA TYR A 193 -11.00 11.32 12.02
C TYR A 193 -11.48 10.72 13.35
N ASP A 194 -12.80 10.80 13.55
CA ASP A 194 -13.60 10.18 14.62
C ASP A 194 -14.73 9.35 13.96
N PRO A 195 -14.43 8.15 13.44
CA PRO A 195 -15.39 7.39 12.65
C PRO A 195 -16.52 6.81 13.51
N HIS A 196 -17.77 7.07 13.11
CA HIS A 196 -18.99 6.46 13.67
C HIS A 196 -19.76 5.66 12.61
N PRO A 197 -19.32 4.45 12.23
CA PRO A 197 -19.99 3.66 11.20
C PRO A 197 -21.44 3.35 11.59
N PRO A 198 -22.42 3.49 10.67
CA PRO A 198 -23.83 3.20 10.95
C PRO A 198 -24.15 1.69 11.08
N PHE A 199 -23.19 0.81 10.78
CA PHE A 199 -23.34 -0.64 10.82
C PHE A 199 -22.10 -1.32 11.39
N ASP A 200 -22.30 -2.47 12.05
CA ASP A 200 -21.21 -3.26 12.64
C ASP A 200 -20.75 -4.44 11.76
N ALA A 201 -20.65 -4.22 10.44
CA ALA A 201 -20.41 -5.27 9.45
C ALA A 201 -19.01 -5.22 8.80
N GLY A 202 -18.12 -4.35 9.28
CA GLY A 202 -16.80 -4.11 8.67
C GLY A 202 -15.72 -5.16 8.96
N SER A 203 -16.01 -6.20 9.75
CA SER A 203 -15.06 -7.27 10.07
C SER A 203 -15.63 -8.63 9.68
N ALA A 204 -14.79 -9.45 9.04
CA ALA A 204 -15.13 -10.84 8.73
C ALA A 204 -15.41 -11.67 10.00
N GLU A 205 -14.85 -11.32 11.15
CA GLU A 205 -15.11 -11.99 12.43
C GLU A 205 -16.54 -11.78 12.93
N ARG A 206 -17.15 -10.65 12.57
CA ARG A 206 -18.52 -10.27 12.95
C ARG A 206 -19.55 -10.65 11.88
N ALA A 207 -19.10 -11.03 10.70
CA ALA A 207 -19.96 -11.41 9.57
C ALA A 207 -20.37 -12.89 9.64
N ASP A 208 -21.41 -13.26 8.89
CA ASP A 208 -21.82 -14.66 8.74
C ASP A 208 -20.68 -15.51 8.16
N ALA A 209 -20.33 -16.60 8.86
CA ALA A 209 -19.18 -17.43 8.50
C ALA A 209 -19.34 -18.10 7.12
N ARG A 210 -20.57 -18.41 6.68
CA ARG A 210 -20.80 -18.98 5.34
C ARG A 210 -20.58 -17.92 4.27
N ALA A 211 -21.05 -16.70 4.48
CA ALA A 211 -20.79 -15.57 3.59
C ALA A 211 -19.29 -15.28 3.47
N VAL A 212 -18.56 -15.26 4.59
CA VAL A 212 -17.09 -15.08 4.59
C VAL A 212 -16.39 -16.19 3.82
N THR A 213 -16.79 -17.45 4.04
CA THR A 213 -16.21 -18.61 3.35
C THR A 213 -16.47 -18.56 1.85
N ALA A 214 -17.70 -18.21 1.45
CA ALA A 214 -18.07 -18.07 0.04
C ALA A 214 -17.27 -16.96 -0.64
N ALA A 215 -17.12 -15.80 0.02
CA ALA A 215 -16.34 -14.68 -0.52
C ALA A 215 -14.85 -15.01 -0.65
N ARG A 216 -14.25 -15.70 0.32
CA ARG A 216 -12.87 -16.19 0.23
C ARG A 216 -12.68 -17.19 -0.91
N THR A 217 -13.63 -18.11 -1.07
CA THR A 217 -13.61 -19.10 -2.18
C THR A 217 -13.70 -18.41 -3.54
N ALA A 218 -14.57 -17.40 -3.66
CA ALA A 218 -14.69 -16.60 -4.87
C ALA A 218 -13.40 -15.80 -5.15
N ALA A 219 -12.79 -15.21 -4.12
CA ALA A 219 -11.53 -14.49 -4.24
C ALA A 219 -10.38 -15.40 -4.70
N GLU A 220 -10.27 -16.60 -4.12
CA GLU A 220 -9.30 -17.62 -4.54
C GLU A 220 -9.50 -18.00 -6.01
N SER A 221 -10.75 -18.26 -6.42
CA SER A 221 -11.06 -18.62 -7.81
C SER A 221 -10.72 -17.51 -8.81
N ALA A 222 -10.85 -16.24 -8.41
CA ALA A 222 -10.60 -15.10 -9.29
C ALA A 222 -9.12 -14.66 -9.35
N ARG A 223 -8.33 -14.98 -8.32
CA ARG A 223 -7.01 -14.37 -8.09
C ARG A 223 -5.88 -15.37 -7.81
N GLY A 224 -6.22 -16.60 -7.39
CA GLY A 224 -5.27 -17.62 -6.96
C GLY A 224 -4.21 -17.95 -8.02
N ASP A 225 -4.61 -18.08 -9.29
CA ASP A 225 -3.67 -18.33 -10.39
C ASP A 225 -2.63 -17.22 -10.57
N ARG A 226 -3.05 -15.95 -10.47
CA ARG A 226 -2.13 -14.81 -10.54
C ARG A 226 -1.18 -14.84 -9.33
N VAL A 227 -1.69 -15.11 -8.14
CA VAL A 227 -0.89 -15.20 -6.91
C VAL A 227 0.14 -16.32 -6.99
N ALA A 228 -0.28 -17.52 -7.41
CA ALA A 228 0.62 -18.67 -7.54
C ALA A 228 1.75 -18.40 -8.54
N ARG A 229 1.44 -17.76 -9.68
CA ARG A 229 2.44 -17.35 -10.68
C ARG A 229 3.44 -16.35 -10.11
N ALA A 230 2.97 -15.31 -9.41
CA ALA A 230 3.83 -14.31 -8.80
C ALA A 230 4.72 -14.92 -7.70
N ALA A 231 4.18 -15.76 -6.83
CA ALA A 231 4.92 -16.44 -5.77
C ALA A 231 6.03 -17.36 -6.33
N ALA A 232 5.74 -18.11 -7.40
CA ALA A 232 6.71 -18.99 -8.04
C ALA A 232 7.92 -18.24 -8.61
N ALA A 233 7.75 -17.00 -9.05
CA ALA A 233 8.82 -16.18 -9.63
C ALA A 233 9.78 -15.56 -8.57
N VAL A 234 9.41 -15.61 -7.29
CA VAL A 234 10.16 -14.99 -6.19
C VAL A 234 10.84 -16.03 -5.31
N LEU A 235 10.27 -17.23 -5.22
CA LEU A 235 10.82 -18.35 -4.45
C LEU A 235 11.79 -19.22 -5.25
N SER A 236 11.99 -18.93 -6.54
CA SER A 236 12.96 -19.57 -7.44
C SER A 236 14.33 -18.92 -7.36
#